data_AF-A0A673TIB6-F1
#
_entry.id   AF-A0A673TIB6-F1
#
_cell.length_a   1.000
_cell.length_b   1.000
_cell.length_c   1.000
_cell.angle_alpha   90.00
_cell.angle_beta   90.00
_cell.angle_gamma   90.00
#
_symmetry.space_group_name_H-M   'P 1'
#
loop_
_entity.id
_entity.type
_entity.pdbx_description
1 polymer ?
#
loop_
_entity_poly.entity_id
_entity_poly.type
_entity_poly.pdbx_seq_one_letter_code
_entity_poly.pdbx_strand_id
1 'polypeptide(L)'
;MNKIFPQGDDNGSAAAGTKALPGGEGDMPRSLPSFLVARCGDPSSWIYSDQKCDGVNNCGDCSDELSPVTACPPCGPGWWRCPSTVFKYCGCIPRVLCQDHTQHCSDWSDEYSCPGP
;
A
#
# COMPACT_ATOMS: atom_id res chain seq x y z
N MET A 1 -4.32 -10.61 -36.34
CA MET A 1 -3.48 -11.73 -36.81
C MET A 1 -2.36 -11.95 -35.80
N ASN A 2 -2.17 -13.23 -35.45
CA ASN A 2 -1.06 -13.89 -34.73
C ASN A 2 -0.82 -13.59 -33.25
N LYS A 3 -1.26 -14.55 -32.41
CA LYS A 3 -0.79 -14.79 -31.04
C LYS A 3 0.47 -15.65 -31.09
N ILE A 4 1.52 -15.25 -30.38
CA ILE A 4 2.62 -16.13 -29.96
C ILE A 4 2.94 -15.77 -28.50
N PHE A 5 2.65 -16.71 -27.60
CA PHE A 5 3.20 -16.72 -26.24
C PHE A 5 4.34 -17.76 -26.23
N PRO A 6 5.51 -17.46 -25.67
CA PRO A 6 6.38 -18.49 -25.11
C PRO A 6 6.17 -18.56 -23.60
N GLN A 7 5.92 -19.78 -23.14
CA GLN A 7 5.93 -20.20 -21.74
C GLN A 7 7.39 -20.56 -21.41
N GLY A 8 7.97 -19.89 -20.42
CA GLY A 8 9.31 -20.18 -19.90
C GLY A 8 9.23 -20.34 -18.39
N ASP A 9 9.43 -21.57 -17.94
CA ASP A 9 9.60 -21.97 -16.54
C ASP A 9 11.01 -21.57 -16.09
N ASP A 10 11.15 -20.69 -15.10
CA ASP A 10 12.40 -20.54 -14.36
C ASP A 10 12.12 -20.29 -12.87
N ASN A 11 12.46 -21.34 -12.12
CA ASN A 11 12.49 -21.46 -10.69
C ASN A 11 13.71 -20.74 -10.12
N GLY A 12 13.53 -19.88 -9.10
CA GLY A 12 14.61 -19.62 -8.15
C GLY A 12 14.81 -18.16 -7.73
N SER A 13 14.55 -17.95 -6.43
CA SER A 13 15.16 -16.94 -5.56
C SER A 13 14.60 -15.51 -5.65
N ALA A 14 13.44 -15.34 -5.02
CA ALA A 14 13.01 -14.03 -4.53
C ALA A 14 14.07 -13.44 -3.58
N ALA A 15 14.69 -12.36 -4.02
CA ALA A 15 15.57 -11.53 -3.22
C ALA A 15 14.83 -10.99 -1.98
N ALA A 16 15.54 -10.97 -0.86
CA ALA A 16 15.07 -10.48 0.42
C ALA A 16 14.61 -9.02 0.34
N GLY A 17 13.30 -8.82 0.21
CA GLY A 17 12.62 -7.57 0.54
C GLY A 17 12.11 -7.66 1.98
N THR A 18 12.40 -6.64 2.77
CA THR A 18 11.99 -6.46 4.17
C THR A 18 10.55 -6.94 4.38
N LYS A 19 10.37 -8.09 5.04
CA LYS A 19 9.04 -8.57 5.44
C LYS A 19 8.50 -7.61 6.50
N ALA A 20 7.77 -6.58 6.06
CA ALA A 20 6.58 -6.20 6.81
C ALA A 20 5.77 -7.49 6.92
N LEU A 21 5.63 -8.02 8.15
CA LEU A 21 4.74 -9.14 8.39
C LEU A 21 3.36 -8.66 7.93
N PRO A 22 2.78 -9.24 6.87
CA PRO A 22 1.42 -8.90 6.50
C PRO A 22 0.57 -9.20 7.72
N GLY A 23 -0.46 -8.39 7.93
CA GLY A 23 -1.45 -8.61 8.96
C GLY A 23 -1.91 -10.07 9.04
N GLY A 24 -2.33 -10.50 10.22
CA GLY A 24 -2.83 -11.85 10.40
C GLY A 24 -4.21 -11.99 9.78
N GLU A 25 -4.42 -13.06 9.01
CA GLU A 25 -5.75 -13.49 8.58
C GLU A 25 -6.33 -14.42 9.67
N GLY A 26 -7.49 -14.08 10.22
CA GLY A 26 -8.15 -14.81 11.30
C GLY A 26 -8.40 -13.98 12.57
N ASP A 27 -8.92 -14.64 13.61
CA ASP A 27 -9.26 -13.97 14.88
C ASP A 27 -8.07 -13.21 15.48
N MET A 28 -8.32 -11.96 15.89
CA MET A 28 -7.33 -11.13 16.58
C MET A 28 -6.74 -11.91 17.77
N PRO A 29 -5.40 -12.03 17.86
CA PRO A 29 -4.76 -12.80 18.92
C PRO A 29 -5.11 -12.21 20.29
N ARG A 30 -5.74 -13.02 21.14
CA ARG A 30 -6.10 -12.64 22.53
C ARG A 30 -4.89 -12.35 23.41
N SER A 31 -3.70 -12.77 22.97
CA SER A 31 -2.42 -12.54 23.66
C SER A 31 -1.81 -11.17 23.40
N LEU A 32 -2.25 -10.46 22.35
CA LEU A 32 -1.74 -9.11 22.05
C LEU A 32 -2.65 -8.05 22.69
N PRO A 33 -2.06 -7.05 23.38
CA PRO A 33 -2.77 -5.86 23.81
C PRO A 33 -3.48 -5.16 22.66
N SER A 34 -4.68 -4.62 22.91
CA SER A 34 -5.51 -3.97 21.88
C SER A 34 -4.88 -2.71 21.26
N PHE A 35 -3.92 -2.07 21.92
CA PHE A 35 -3.25 -0.90 21.38
C PHE A 35 -2.19 -1.22 20.33
N LEU A 36 -1.72 -2.48 20.25
CA LEU A 36 -0.70 -2.93 19.30
C LEU A 36 -1.28 -3.43 17.97
N VAL A 37 -2.59 -3.56 17.88
CA VAL A 37 -3.26 -4.07 16.69
C VAL A 37 -4.40 -3.17 16.26
N ALA A 38 -4.65 -3.12 14.96
CA ALA A 38 -5.78 -2.44 14.36
C ALA A 38 -6.56 -3.41 13.48
N ARG A 39 -7.89 -3.29 13.47
CA ARG A 39 -8.74 -4.04 12.55
C ARG A 39 -8.80 -3.35 11.20
N CYS A 40 -8.83 -4.17 10.15
CA CYS A 40 -9.15 -3.73 8.80
C CYS A 40 -10.66 -3.55 8.63
N GLY A 41 -11.10 -3.20 7.41
CA GLY A 41 -12.50 -3.13 7.04
C GLY A 41 -13.17 -4.49 7.14
N ASP A 42 -12.44 -5.56 6.78
CA ASP A 42 -12.80 -6.94 7.11
C ASP A 42 -12.53 -7.23 8.61
N PRO A 43 -13.54 -7.59 9.42
CA PRO A 43 -13.36 -7.94 10.82
C PRO A 43 -12.46 -9.16 11.08
N SER A 44 -12.21 -9.99 10.07
CA SER A 44 -11.36 -11.17 10.10
C SER A 44 -9.90 -10.87 9.73
N SER A 45 -9.59 -9.64 9.33
CA SER A 45 -8.24 -9.17 9.03
C SER A 45 -7.80 -8.10 10.03
N TRP A 46 -6.54 -8.16 10.42
CA TRP A 46 -5.94 -7.21 11.36
C TRP A 46 -4.48 -6.96 11.02
N ILE A 47 -4.01 -5.76 11.34
CA ILE A 47 -2.62 -5.32 11.15
C ILE A 47 -2.04 -4.88 12.49
N TYR A 48 -0.72 -4.68 12.53
CA TYR A 48 -0.12 -4.00 13.67
C TYR A 48 -0.47 -2.50 13.65
N SER A 49 -0.57 -1.88 14.82
CA SER A 49 -0.98 -0.47 14.91
C SER A 49 0.00 0.50 14.24
N ASP A 50 1.27 0.14 14.12
CA ASP A 50 2.31 0.94 13.43
C ASP A 50 2.21 0.88 11.90
N GLN A 51 1.48 -0.10 11.37
CA GLN A 51 1.16 -0.24 9.94
C GLN A 51 -0.07 0.56 9.53
N LYS A 52 -0.78 1.18 10.49
CA LYS A 52 -1.96 1.98 10.20
C LYS A 52 -1.55 3.40 9.81
N CYS A 53 -2.04 3.88 8.67
CA CYS A 53 -1.71 5.20 8.12
C CYS A 53 -0.21 5.34 7.78
N ASP A 54 0.44 4.26 7.36
CA ASP A 54 1.87 4.24 7.02
C ASP A 54 2.14 4.53 5.52
N GLY A 55 1.08 4.73 4.74
CA GLY A 55 1.12 4.98 3.30
C GLY A 55 1.12 3.70 2.46
N VAL A 56 0.96 2.52 3.06
CA VAL A 56 0.96 1.23 2.39
C VAL A 56 -0.30 0.46 2.73
N ASN A 57 -0.84 -0.24 1.74
CA ASN A 57 -1.98 -1.14 1.91
C ASN A 57 -1.56 -2.42 2.65
N ASN A 58 -1.66 -2.43 3.97
CA ASN A 58 -1.40 -3.61 4.79
C ASN A 58 -2.68 -4.46 4.95
N CYS A 59 -3.86 -3.84 4.89
CA CYS A 59 -5.14 -4.54 5.01
C CYS A 59 -5.61 -5.28 3.74
N GLY A 60 -5.10 -4.90 2.56
CA GLY A 60 -5.58 -5.41 1.28
C GLY A 60 -6.88 -4.78 0.78
N ASP A 61 -7.47 -3.84 1.52
CA ASP A 61 -8.69 -3.10 1.16
C ASP A 61 -8.55 -1.58 1.39
N CYS A 62 -7.34 -1.11 1.73
CA CYS A 62 -7.02 0.28 2.07
C CYS A 62 -7.73 0.84 3.32
N SER A 63 -8.39 0.02 4.14
CA SER A 63 -9.09 0.49 5.34
C SER A 63 -8.15 1.07 6.41
N ASP A 64 -6.89 0.66 6.39
CA ASP A 64 -5.78 1.18 7.20
C ASP A 64 -5.31 2.57 6.78
N GLU A 65 -5.49 2.93 5.51
CA GLU A 65 -4.99 4.19 4.92
C GLU A 65 -6.11 5.20 4.63
N LEU A 66 -7.34 4.74 4.40
CA LEU A 66 -8.51 5.57 4.04
C LEU A 66 -9.37 5.99 5.23
N SER A 67 -8.85 5.85 6.45
CA SER A 67 -9.57 6.32 7.64
C SER A 67 -9.73 7.87 7.61
N PRO A 68 -10.78 8.41 8.26
CA PRO A 68 -11.00 9.86 8.32
C PRO A 68 -9.76 10.62 8.82
N VAL A 69 -9.64 11.90 8.47
CA VAL A 69 -8.48 12.73 8.87
C VAL A 69 -8.26 12.85 10.39
N THR A 70 -9.30 12.53 11.17
CA THR A 70 -9.24 12.44 12.64
C THR A 70 -8.48 11.20 13.14
N ALA A 71 -8.27 10.22 12.26
CA ALA A 71 -7.61 8.95 12.53
C ALA A 71 -6.32 8.77 11.72
N CYS A 72 -6.28 9.20 10.45
CA CYS A 72 -5.06 9.24 9.64
C CYS A 72 -4.71 10.69 9.25
N PRO A 73 -3.47 11.16 9.50
CA PRO A 73 -3.04 12.45 8.98
C PRO A 73 -3.00 12.45 7.43
N PRO A 74 -2.90 13.62 6.79
CA PRO A 74 -2.55 13.70 5.36
C PRO A 74 -1.25 12.94 5.06
N CYS A 75 -1.04 12.56 3.78
CA CYS A 75 0.17 11.88 3.35
C CYS A 75 1.43 12.56 3.91
N GLY A 76 2.34 11.77 4.47
CA GLY A 76 3.58 12.27 5.08
C GLY A 76 4.49 13.01 4.09
N PRO A 77 5.56 13.66 4.57
CA PRO A 77 6.41 14.54 3.75
C PRO A 77 7.09 13.84 2.56
N GLY A 78 7.37 12.52 2.65
CA GLY A 78 7.91 11.72 1.55
C GLY A 78 6.86 11.24 0.53
N TRP A 79 5.60 11.58 0.75
CA TRP A 79 4.45 11.09 0.02
C TRP A 79 3.58 12.27 -0.44
N TRP A 80 2.67 11.99 -1.36
CA TRP A 80 1.68 12.97 -1.81
C TRP A 80 0.40 12.28 -2.25
N ARG A 81 -0.69 13.04 -2.19
CA ARG A 81 -2.03 12.51 -2.38
C ARG A 81 -2.43 12.58 -3.85
N CYS A 82 -2.78 11.44 -4.42
CA CYS A 82 -3.44 11.35 -5.73
C CYS A 82 -4.29 10.07 -5.78
N PRO A 83 -5.27 9.95 -6.67
CA PRO A 83 -5.98 8.69 -6.86
C PRO A 83 -5.03 7.69 -7.51
N SER A 84 -4.50 6.72 -6.74
CA SER A 84 -3.47 5.81 -7.25
C SER A 84 -4.04 4.71 -8.16
N THR A 85 -3.34 4.42 -9.26
CA THR A 85 -3.55 3.23 -10.10
C THR A 85 -2.97 1.96 -9.47
N VAL A 86 -2.02 2.13 -8.53
CA VAL A 86 -1.35 1.03 -7.83
C VAL A 86 -2.01 0.83 -6.49
N PHE A 87 -2.72 -0.29 -6.35
CA PHE A 87 -3.51 -0.63 -5.17
C PHE A 87 -2.72 -0.67 -3.85
N LYS A 88 -1.39 -0.83 -3.94
CA LYS A 88 -0.46 -0.78 -2.79
C LYS A 88 -0.48 0.58 -2.07
N TYR A 89 -0.78 1.68 -2.76
CA TYR A 89 -0.57 3.03 -2.24
C TYR A 89 -1.84 3.69 -1.71
N CYS A 90 -3.03 3.13 -1.95
CA CYS A 90 -4.32 3.57 -1.40
C CYS A 90 -4.71 5.05 -1.56
N GLY A 91 -3.91 5.87 -2.24
CA GLY A 91 -4.11 7.31 -2.38
C GLY A 91 -2.92 8.17 -1.96
N CYS A 92 -1.88 7.61 -1.36
CA CYS A 92 -0.62 8.27 -1.05
C CYS A 92 0.51 7.57 -1.81
N ILE A 93 1.04 8.19 -2.87
CA ILE A 93 2.17 7.60 -3.60
C ILE A 93 3.51 8.21 -3.12
N PRO A 94 4.64 7.50 -3.23
CA PRO A 94 5.94 8.05 -2.91
C PRO A 94 6.33 9.18 -3.87
N ARG A 95 6.91 10.27 -3.36
CA ARG A 95 7.40 11.38 -4.20
C ARG A 95 8.55 10.99 -5.12
N VAL A 96 9.27 9.93 -4.77
CA VAL A 96 10.37 9.38 -5.59
C VAL A 96 9.89 8.77 -6.91
N LEU A 97 8.59 8.50 -7.05
CA LEU A 97 7.98 7.98 -8.29
C LEU A 97 7.55 9.10 -9.24
N CYS A 98 7.88 10.36 -8.92
CA CYS A 98 7.66 11.47 -9.83
C CYS A 98 8.48 11.29 -11.12
N GLN A 99 7.82 11.39 -12.27
CA GLN A 99 8.43 11.36 -13.60
C GLN A 99 9.26 10.09 -13.86
N ASP A 100 8.80 8.95 -13.34
CA ASP A 100 9.46 7.66 -13.54
C ASP A 100 8.96 6.92 -14.78
N HIS A 101 8.11 7.57 -15.59
CA HIS A 101 7.52 7.08 -16.83
C HIS A 101 6.52 5.92 -16.62
N THR A 102 6.09 5.69 -15.39
CA THR A 102 5.11 4.66 -15.05
C THR A 102 3.92 5.33 -14.37
N GLN A 103 2.72 5.09 -14.88
CA GLN A 103 1.52 5.70 -14.29
C GLN A 103 1.21 5.12 -12.90
N HIS A 104 1.38 5.95 -11.87
CA HIS A 104 1.03 5.70 -10.48
C HIS A 104 -0.22 6.45 -10.02
N CYS A 105 -0.53 7.61 -10.62
CA CYS A 105 -1.77 8.34 -10.39
C CYS A 105 -2.71 8.22 -11.60
N SER A 106 -4.00 8.03 -11.37
CA SER A 106 -4.99 7.86 -12.44
C SER A 106 -5.14 9.10 -13.32
N ASP A 107 -4.82 10.26 -12.77
CA ASP A 107 -4.85 11.56 -13.43
C ASP A 107 -3.51 11.95 -14.08
N TRP A 108 -2.51 11.06 -14.09
CA TRP A 108 -1.15 11.31 -14.56
C TRP A 108 -0.43 12.47 -13.84
N SER A 109 -0.91 12.88 -12.66
CA SER A 109 -0.27 13.94 -11.90
C SER A 109 1.19 13.61 -11.59
N ASP A 110 1.50 12.33 -11.38
CA ASP A 110 2.85 11.80 -11.16
C ASP A 110 3.83 11.98 -12.30
N GLU A 111 3.35 12.16 -13.52
CA GLU A 111 4.21 12.35 -14.69
C GLU A 111 4.25 13.81 -15.15
N TYR A 112 3.17 14.58 -14.90
CA TYR A 112 3.04 15.94 -15.46
C TYR A 112 2.97 17.07 -14.43
N SER A 113 2.59 16.78 -13.19
CA SER A 113 2.23 17.77 -12.17
C SER A 113 2.82 17.43 -10.80
N CYS A 114 4.06 16.92 -10.78
CA CYS A 114 4.72 16.56 -9.53
C CYS A 114 4.69 17.69 -8.50
N PRO A 115 4.50 17.36 -7.21
CA PRO A 115 4.50 18.35 -6.17
C PRO A 115 5.94 18.80 -5.97
N GLY A 116 6.16 20.10 -5.80
CA GLY A 116 7.49 20.62 -5.47
C GLY A 116 8.07 19.97 -4.19
N PRO A 117 9.40 20.06 -4.01
CA PRO A 117 10.09 19.60 -2.81
C PRO A 117 9.54 20.23 -1.53
#